data_AF-A0AAV0S1F5-F1
#
_entry.id   AF-A0AAV0S1F5-F1
#
_cell.length_a   1.000
_cell.length_b   1.000
_cell.length_c   1.000
_cell.angle_alpha   90.00
_cell.angle_beta   90.00
_cell.angle_gamma   90.00
#
_symmetry.space_group_name_H-M   'P 1'
#
loop_
_entity.id
_entity.type
_entity.pdbx_description
1 polymer ?
#
loop_
_entity_poly.entity_id
_entity_poly.type
_entity_poly.pdbx_seq_one_letter_code
_entity_poly.pdbx_strand_id
1 'polypeptide(L)'
;MLDGEVKPDHVTFVSLLSACSHSGLVSDGEWCFCLMQENFGIKPILKHYGCMVDLYGRAGLLDVAFEFIKSMPMKPDGSIWGALISACRIHRNVELGKYASDRLFEVDSENVGYYAGKWEGVNDVRSLARGMGLKKTPGWSSIEVDKKVNVFYTGNQTHTQCNEIYKELKELCEKIKAKGYVPDFGFVLQDVEDDEKEHILMSHSERLAIAYGIISTPHKSSLRIFKNLRVCGDCHSAIKCISDITGREIVVRDSNRFHHFKDGSCSCGDYW
;
A
#
# COMPACT_ATOMS: atom_id res chain seq x y z
N MET A 1 -18.41 11.99 31.25
CA MET A 1 -17.20 11.19 31.49
C MET A 1 -16.08 11.84 30.70
N LEU A 2 -15.15 12.51 31.37
CA LEU A 2 -13.75 12.73 30.97
C LEU A 2 -13.13 13.61 32.08
N ASP A 3 -13.10 13.06 33.29
CA ASP A 3 -12.27 13.58 34.39
C ASP A 3 -11.16 12.54 34.59
N GLY A 4 -9.95 12.91 34.18
CA GLY A 4 -8.75 12.10 34.28
C GLY A 4 -7.79 12.44 33.14
N GLU A 5 -6.68 13.10 33.45
CA GLU A 5 -5.56 13.24 32.52
C GLU A 5 -5.09 11.84 32.10
N VAL A 6 -5.49 11.39 30.92
CA VAL A 6 -5.01 10.15 30.33
C VAL A 6 -3.57 10.41 29.89
N LYS A 7 -2.62 9.78 30.59
CA LYS A 7 -1.21 9.87 30.22
C LYS A 7 -0.97 9.11 28.91
N PRO A 8 -0.21 9.69 27.95
CA PRO A 8 0.25 8.97 26.77
C PRO A 8 0.92 7.64 27.14
N ASP A 9 0.68 6.64 26.31
CA ASP A 9 1.20 5.28 26.46
C ASP A 9 1.86 4.78 25.17
N HIS A 10 2.29 3.52 25.14
CA HIS A 10 2.86 2.90 23.94
C HIS A 10 1.94 3.01 22.71
N VAL A 11 0.63 2.87 22.89
CA VAL A 11 -0.33 2.92 21.77
C VAL A 11 -0.42 4.33 21.19
N THR A 12 -0.39 5.33 22.07
CA THR A 12 -0.38 6.74 21.72
C THR A 12 0.83 7.06 20.83
N PHE A 13 2.03 6.66 21.26
CA PHE A 13 3.25 6.94 20.49
C PHE A 13 3.37 6.10 19.21
N VAL A 14 2.92 4.84 19.18
CA VAL A 14 2.81 4.09 17.91
C VAL A 14 1.91 4.84 16.93
N SER A 15 0.78 5.39 17.40
CA SER A 15 -0.15 6.13 16.54
C SER A 15 0.47 7.43 16.01
N LEU A 16 1.14 8.20 16.87
CA LEU A 16 1.84 9.44 16.49
C LEU A 16 2.98 9.18 15.49
N LEU A 17 3.83 8.19 15.76
CA LEU A 17 4.94 7.83 14.88
C LEU A 17 4.44 7.29 13.54
N SER A 18 3.38 6.50 13.56
CA SER A 18 2.71 6.04 12.33
C SER A 18 2.15 7.21 11.51
N ALA A 19 1.52 8.19 12.15
CA ALA A 19 1.04 9.39 11.48
C ALA A 19 2.20 10.18 10.85
N CYS A 20 3.31 10.39 11.58
CA CYS A 20 4.50 11.05 11.06
C CYS A 20 5.09 10.27 9.86
N SER A 21 5.21 8.94 9.99
CA SER A 21 5.64 8.04 8.91
C SER A 21 4.77 8.18 7.68
N HIS A 22 3.46 8.33 7.87
CA HIS A 22 2.48 8.41 6.80
C HIS A 22 2.36 9.80 6.17
N SER A 23 2.87 10.84 6.83
CA SER A 23 2.88 12.22 6.35
C SER A 23 4.28 12.72 5.95
N GLY A 24 5.32 11.90 6.12
CA GLY A 24 6.70 12.25 5.77
C GLY A 24 7.34 13.26 6.71
N LEU A 25 6.81 13.38 7.93
CA LEU A 25 7.27 14.31 8.95
C LEU A 25 8.43 13.69 9.74
N VAL A 26 9.61 13.58 9.11
CA VAL A 26 10.79 12.91 9.70
C VAL A 26 11.18 13.55 11.03
N SER A 27 11.35 14.87 11.05
CA SER A 27 11.76 15.60 12.25
C SER A 27 10.75 15.50 13.40
N ASP A 28 9.44 15.54 13.10
CA ASP A 28 8.40 15.39 14.12
C ASP A 28 8.36 13.94 14.67
N GLY A 29 8.59 12.95 13.80
CA GLY A 29 8.69 11.55 14.19
C GLY A 29 9.88 11.28 15.10
N GLU A 30 11.06 11.80 14.74
CA GLU A 30 12.27 11.75 15.59
C GLU A 30 12.02 12.43 16.94
N TRP A 31 11.44 13.62 16.93
CA TRP A 31 11.08 14.35 18.15
C TRP A 31 10.10 13.56 19.03
N CYS A 32 9.05 12.96 18.44
CA CYS A 32 8.11 12.12 19.19
C CYS A 32 8.79 10.88 19.79
N PHE A 33 9.74 10.27 19.06
CA PHE A 33 10.49 9.10 19.52
C PHE A 33 11.46 9.44 20.66
N CYS A 34 12.03 10.66 20.68
CA CYS A 34 12.80 11.16 21.83
C CYS A 34 11.87 11.49 23.02
N LEU A 35 10.80 12.25 22.76
CA LEU A 35 9.82 12.70 23.74
C LEU A 35 9.24 11.53 24.55
N MET A 36 8.88 10.41 23.89
CA MET A 36 8.33 9.24 24.58
C MET A 36 9.29 8.68 25.65
N GLN A 37 10.60 8.73 25.36
CA GLN A 37 11.63 8.16 26.22
C GLN A 37 12.00 9.10 27.35
N GLU A 38 12.28 10.36 27.01
CA GLU A 38 12.82 11.35 27.94
C GLU A 38 11.76 11.93 28.87
N ASN A 39 10.59 12.27 28.34
CA ASN A 39 9.55 12.97 29.10
C ASN A 39 8.49 12.02 29.66
N PHE A 40 8.19 10.93 28.95
CA PHE A 40 7.16 9.98 29.36
C PHE A 40 7.73 8.67 29.94
N GLY A 41 9.06 8.46 29.87
CA GLY A 41 9.70 7.25 30.41
C GLY A 41 9.30 5.95 29.71
N ILE A 42 8.73 6.05 28.50
CA ILE A 42 8.22 4.92 27.74
C ILE A 42 9.37 4.32 26.94
N LYS A 43 9.75 3.09 27.28
CA LYS A 43 10.79 2.37 26.55
C LYS A 43 10.27 1.92 25.17
N PRO A 44 11.01 2.13 24.07
CA PRO A 44 10.56 1.70 22.75
C PRO A 44 10.45 0.17 22.66
N ILE A 45 9.33 -0.30 22.11
CA ILE A 45 9.11 -1.70 21.72
C ILE A 45 9.16 -1.84 20.20
N LEU A 46 9.22 -3.09 19.68
CA LEU A 46 9.33 -3.40 18.23
C LEU A 46 8.40 -2.57 17.34
N LYS A 47 7.14 -2.34 17.75
CA LYS A 47 6.19 -1.51 17.00
C LYS A 47 6.67 -0.06 16.77
N HIS A 48 7.31 0.57 17.76
CA HIS A 48 7.84 1.92 17.62
C HIS A 48 9.03 1.95 16.65
N TYR A 49 9.93 0.96 16.75
CA TYR A 49 11.04 0.81 15.81
C TYR A 49 10.53 0.58 14.39
N GLY A 50 9.51 -0.26 14.21
CA GLY A 50 8.85 -0.46 12.91
C GLY A 50 8.31 0.84 12.32
N CYS A 51 7.66 1.69 13.12
CA CYS A 51 7.21 3.01 12.66
C CYS A 51 8.36 3.93 12.24
N MET A 52 9.48 3.94 12.98
CA MET A 52 10.65 4.75 12.63
C MET A 52 11.35 4.26 11.36
N VAL A 53 11.48 2.95 11.18
CA VAL A 53 12.03 2.35 9.95
C VAL A 53 11.13 2.65 8.75
N ASP A 54 9.81 2.55 8.90
CA ASP A 54 8.86 2.95 7.85
C ASP A 54 8.96 4.45 7.55
N LEU A 55 9.14 5.31 8.56
CA LEU A 55 9.31 6.76 8.40
C LEU A 55 10.54 7.10 7.56
N TYR A 56 11.72 6.62 7.96
CA TYR A 56 12.96 6.84 7.21
C TYR A 56 12.89 6.21 5.82
N GLY A 57 12.36 4.99 5.73
CA GLY A 57 12.24 4.24 4.49
C GLY A 57 11.35 4.95 3.47
N ARG A 58 10.18 5.45 3.87
CA ARG A 58 9.30 6.22 2.98
C ARG A 58 9.94 7.53 2.55
N ALA A 59 10.69 8.19 3.43
CA ALA A 59 11.41 9.42 3.13
C ALA A 59 12.63 9.23 2.20
N GLY A 60 12.97 7.99 1.83
CA GLY A 60 14.13 7.68 0.99
C GLY A 60 15.46 7.66 1.74
N LEU A 61 15.42 7.79 3.07
CA LEU A 61 16.58 7.75 3.95
C LEU A 61 16.95 6.30 4.29
N LEU A 62 17.20 5.48 3.26
CA LEU A 62 17.41 4.04 3.42
C LEU A 62 18.61 3.69 4.29
N ASP A 63 19.71 4.44 4.16
CA ASP A 63 20.90 4.24 4.99
C ASP A 63 20.61 4.53 6.46
N VAL A 64 19.87 5.62 6.74
CA VAL A 64 19.42 5.97 8.09
C VAL A 64 18.51 4.88 8.65
N ALA A 65 17.56 4.39 7.85
CA ALA A 65 16.68 3.28 8.24
C ALA A 65 17.49 2.03 8.61
N PHE A 66 18.52 1.70 7.82
CA PHE A 66 19.36 0.54 8.06
C PHE A 66 20.27 0.69 9.29
N GLU A 67 20.90 1.84 9.48
CA GLU A 67 21.65 2.14 10.71
C GLU A 67 20.73 2.10 11.94
N PHE A 68 19.51 2.61 11.82
CA PHE A 68 18.54 2.60 12.90
C PHE A 68 18.17 1.15 13.31
N ILE A 69 17.97 0.25 12.34
CA ILE A 69 17.77 -1.18 12.62
C ILE A 69 18.97 -1.79 13.36
N LYS A 70 20.20 -1.46 12.93
CA LYS A 70 21.42 -1.96 13.59
C LYS A 70 21.59 -1.41 15.01
N SER A 71 21.07 -0.22 15.30
CA SER A 71 21.12 0.41 16.62
C SER A 71 20.12 -0.18 17.63
N MET A 72 19.19 -1.03 17.18
CA MET A 72 18.14 -1.56 18.03
C MET A 72 18.70 -2.41 19.19
N PRO A 73 18.23 -2.23 20.43
CA PRO A 73 18.65 -3.03 21.58
C PRO A 73 18.00 -4.43 21.61
N MET A 74 17.24 -4.80 20.58
CA MET A 74 16.59 -6.10 20.43
C MET A 74 16.66 -6.59 18.97
N LYS A 75 16.45 -7.89 18.77
CA LYS A 75 16.41 -8.48 17.42
C LYS A 75 15.22 -7.91 16.63
N PRO A 76 15.43 -7.41 15.41
CA PRO A 76 14.34 -6.96 14.55
C PRO A 76 13.42 -8.12 14.15
N ASP A 77 12.12 -7.87 14.10
CA ASP A 77 11.12 -8.84 13.67
C ASP A 77 10.78 -8.71 12.18
N GLY A 78 9.91 -9.58 11.67
CA GLY A 78 9.53 -9.56 10.26
C GLY A 78 8.85 -8.27 9.81
N SER A 79 8.20 -7.53 10.72
CA SER A 79 7.55 -6.26 10.38
C SER A 79 8.58 -5.18 10.04
N ILE A 80 9.72 -5.17 10.74
CA ILE A 80 10.81 -4.20 10.55
C ILE A 80 11.55 -4.46 9.24
N TRP A 81 11.93 -5.71 8.98
CA TRP A 81 12.55 -6.08 7.71
C TRP A 81 11.59 -5.87 6.54
N GLY A 82 10.30 -6.18 6.73
CA GLY A 82 9.25 -5.90 5.75
C GLY A 82 9.12 -4.42 5.41
N ALA A 83 9.21 -3.53 6.41
CA ALA A 83 9.20 -2.08 6.20
C ALA A 83 10.41 -1.63 5.35
N LEU A 84 11.62 -2.12 5.66
CA LEU A 84 12.82 -1.81 4.88
C LEU A 84 12.73 -2.33 3.44
N ILE A 85 12.28 -3.58 3.23
CA ILE A 85 12.06 -4.15 1.89
C ILE A 85 11.07 -3.30 1.09
N SER A 86 9.96 -2.90 1.71
CA SER A 86 8.96 -2.04 1.08
C SER A 86 9.58 -0.71 0.64
N ALA A 87 10.41 -0.09 1.48
CA ALA A 87 11.12 1.14 1.17
C ALA A 87 12.14 0.97 0.03
N CYS A 88 12.98 -0.08 0.08
CA CYS A 88 13.93 -0.41 -0.97
C CYS A 88 13.24 -0.59 -2.32
N ARG A 89 12.03 -1.18 -2.35
CA ARG A 89 11.24 -1.31 -3.56
C ARG A 89 10.78 0.05 -4.11
N ILE A 90 10.30 0.94 -3.25
CA ILE A 90 9.83 2.29 -3.65
C ILE A 90 10.99 3.08 -4.26
N HIS A 91 12.16 3.03 -3.61
CA HIS A 91 13.35 3.80 -3.98
C HIS A 91 14.32 3.04 -4.90
N ARG A 92 13.92 1.87 -5.41
CA ARG A 92 14.70 1.03 -6.34
C ARG A 92 16.11 0.65 -5.85
N ASN A 93 16.31 0.56 -4.53
CA ASN A 93 17.56 0.10 -3.95
C ASN A 93 17.60 -1.43 -3.95
N VAL A 94 18.23 -1.96 -4.98
CA VAL A 94 18.29 -3.39 -5.28
C VAL A 94 19.07 -4.15 -4.20
N GLU A 95 20.28 -3.67 -3.88
CA GLU A 95 21.19 -4.38 -3.01
C GLU A 95 20.67 -4.50 -1.57
N LEU A 96 20.20 -3.39 -0.99
CA LEU A 96 19.67 -3.38 0.37
C LEU A 96 18.36 -4.17 0.49
N GLY A 97 17.55 -4.16 -0.57
CA GLY A 97 16.32 -4.97 -0.64
C GLY A 97 16.61 -6.48 -0.56
N LYS A 98 17.64 -6.97 -1.25
CA LYS A 98 18.08 -8.37 -1.15
C LYS A 98 18.56 -8.71 0.26
N TYR A 99 19.42 -7.87 0.83
CA TYR A 99 19.92 -8.08 2.19
C TYR A 99 18.77 -8.17 3.21
N ALA A 100 17.82 -7.23 3.16
CA ALA A 100 16.67 -7.22 4.07
C ALA A 100 15.76 -8.45 3.87
N SER A 101 15.63 -8.92 2.63
CA SER A 101 14.90 -10.16 2.29
C SER A 101 15.55 -11.40 2.92
N ASP A 102 16.87 -11.52 2.83
CA ASP A 102 17.60 -12.65 3.44
C ASP A 102 17.44 -12.65 4.97
N ARG A 103 17.51 -11.46 5.60
CA ARG A 103 17.27 -11.31 7.04
C ARG A 103 15.83 -11.62 7.45
N LEU A 104 14.85 -11.25 6.62
CA LEU A 104 13.46 -11.61 6.89
C LEU A 104 13.28 -13.14 6.89
N PHE A 105 13.93 -13.84 5.95
CA PHE A 105 13.86 -15.31 5.87
C PHE A 105 14.42 -16.00 7.12
N GLU A 106 15.48 -15.46 7.71
CA GLU A 106 16.05 -15.95 8.97
C GLU A 106 15.12 -15.75 10.18
N VAL A 107 14.17 -14.82 10.11
CA VAL A 107 13.32 -14.40 11.24
C VAL A 107 11.88 -14.89 11.11
N ASP A 108 11.34 -14.95 9.90
CA ASP A 108 9.96 -15.34 9.60
C ASP A 108 9.88 -16.02 8.22
N SER A 109 10.08 -17.33 8.21
CA SER A 109 10.07 -18.16 7.00
C SER A 109 8.67 -18.32 6.38
N GLU A 110 7.60 -17.93 7.09
CA GLU A 110 6.21 -18.06 6.63
C GLU A 110 5.70 -16.80 5.90
N ASN A 111 6.36 -15.65 6.06
CA ASN A 111 5.89 -14.36 5.51
C ASN A 111 6.30 -14.11 4.05
N VAL A 112 5.75 -14.91 3.13
CA VAL A 112 6.18 -14.96 1.72
C VAL A 112 5.93 -13.67 0.93
N GLY A 113 4.98 -12.85 1.37
CA GLY A 113 4.52 -11.66 0.65
C GLY A 113 5.62 -10.65 0.31
N TYR A 114 6.67 -10.58 1.14
CA TYR A 114 7.78 -9.64 1.00
C TYR A 114 8.87 -10.09 0.02
N TYR A 115 8.97 -11.39 -0.27
CA TYR A 115 10.00 -11.95 -1.17
C TYR A 115 9.71 -11.71 -2.66
N ALA A 116 8.64 -10.98 -3.00
CA ALA A 116 8.09 -10.92 -4.35
C ALA A 116 8.59 -9.74 -5.22
N GLY A 117 9.68 -9.06 -4.86
CA GLY A 117 10.31 -8.05 -5.73
C GLY A 117 11.01 -8.68 -6.94
N LYS A 118 11.30 -7.92 -8.02
CA LYS A 118 12.07 -8.42 -9.18
C LYS A 118 13.52 -8.64 -8.78
N TRP A 119 13.92 -9.90 -8.61
CA TRP A 119 15.29 -10.33 -8.36
C TRP A 119 15.53 -11.62 -9.14
N GLU A 120 16.73 -11.80 -9.70
CA GLU A 120 17.18 -13.13 -10.12
C GLU A 120 17.02 -14.10 -8.93
N GLY A 121 16.33 -15.22 -9.14
CA GLY A 121 15.96 -16.19 -8.09
C GLY A 121 14.55 -16.06 -7.51
N VAL A 122 13.76 -15.05 -7.87
CA VAL A 122 12.37 -14.89 -7.34
C VAL A 122 11.42 -15.96 -7.84
N ASN A 123 11.66 -16.50 -9.02
CA ASN A 123 10.93 -17.67 -9.49
C ASN A 123 11.23 -18.89 -8.62
N ASP A 124 12.47 -19.04 -8.14
CA ASP A 124 12.87 -20.12 -7.26
C ASP A 124 12.27 -19.94 -5.87
N VAL A 125 12.29 -18.72 -5.31
CA VAL A 125 11.63 -18.41 -4.02
C VAL A 125 10.12 -18.58 -4.11
N ARG A 126 9.47 -18.15 -5.21
CA ARG A 126 8.03 -18.40 -5.46
C ARG A 126 7.73 -19.88 -5.64
N SER A 127 8.63 -20.64 -6.28
CA SER A 127 8.49 -22.09 -6.45
C SER A 127 8.62 -22.81 -5.11
N LEU A 128 9.61 -22.44 -4.31
CA LEU A 128 9.84 -22.97 -2.96
C LEU A 128 8.63 -22.70 -2.05
N ALA A 129 8.13 -21.46 -2.04
CA ALA A 129 6.95 -21.09 -1.26
C ALA A 129 5.68 -21.86 -1.66
N ARG A 130 5.49 -22.13 -2.96
CA ARG A 130 4.39 -22.98 -3.44
C ARG A 130 4.59 -24.45 -3.04
N GLY A 131 5.82 -24.96 -3.10
CA GLY A 131 6.18 -26.30 -2.62
C GLY A 131 5.97 -26.48 -1.12
N MET A 132 6.04 -25.41 -0.34
CA MET A 132 5.80 -25.37 1.11
C MET A 132 4.34 -25.09 1.49
N GLY A 133 3.43 -24.96 0.52
CA GLY A 133 1.99 -24.76 0.78
C GLY A 133 1.58 -23.36 1.26
N LEU A 134 2.48 -22.38 1.19
CA LEU A 134 2.27 -21.01 1.67
C LEU A 134 1.36 -20.23 0.69
N LYS A 135 0.22 -19.71 1.18
CA LYS A 135 -0.80 -19.02 0.38
C LYS A 135 -0.73 -17.51 0.56
N LYS A 136 -0.59 -16.76 -0.55
CA LYS A 136 -0.71 -15.29 -0.55
C LYS A 136 -2.17 -14.89 -0.37
N THR A 137 -2.46 -13.95 0.54
CA THR A 137 -3.79 -13.34 0.66
C THR A 137 -4.15 -12.63 -0.66
N PRO A 138 -5.25 -12.99 -1.34
CA PRO A 138 -5.64 -12.34 -2.57
C PRO A 138 -6.07 -10.89 -2.31
N GLY A 139 -5.68 -9.98 -3.20
CA GLY A 139 -6.13 -8.59 -3.17
C GLY A 139 -7.55 -8.48 -3.70
N TRP A 140 -8.44 -7.84 -2.95
CA TRP A 140 -9.83 -7.60 -3.33
C TRP A 140 -10.26 -6.20 -2.92
N SER A 141 -11.18 -5.65 -3.71
CA SER A 141 -11.80 -4.35 -3.43
C SER A 141 -13.30 -4.50 -3.36
N SER A 142 -13.98 -3.68 -2.57
CA SER A 142 -15.43 -3.67 -2.49
C SER A 142 -16.01 -2.27 -2.54
N ILE A 143 -17.23 -2.18 -3.02
CA ILE A 143 -18.06 -0.97 -3.05
C ILE A 143 -19.47 -1.33 -2.63
N GLU A 144 -20.10 -0.44 -1.87
CA GLU A 144 -21.51 -0.54 -1.52
C GLU A 144 -22.34 0.32 -2.48
N VAL A 145 -23.28 -0.31 -3.18
CA VAL A 145 -24.28 0.35 -4.05
C VAL A 145 -25.64 -0.23 -3.69
N ASP A 146 -26.65 0.62 -3.49
CA ASP A 146 -28.02 0.23 -3.12
C ASP A 146 -28.08 -0.75 -1.93
N LYS A 147 -27.28 -0.47 -0.88
CA LYS A 147 -27.14 -1.30 0.34
C LYS A 147 -26.60 -2.71 0.10
N LYS A 148 -26.03 -2.97 -1.09
CA LYS A 148 -25.39 -4.23 -1.45
C LYS A 148 -23.89 -4.02 -1.58
N VAL A 149 -23.13 -4.80 -0.83
CA VAL A 149 -21.68 -4.84 -0.95
C VAL A 149 -21.30 -5.75 -2.12
N ASN A 150 -20.60 -5.19 -3.10
CA ASN A 150 -20.07 -5.92 -4.25
C ASN A 150 -18.55 -6.02 -4.11
N VAL A 151 -18.02 -7.24 -4.24
CA VAL A 151 -16.60 -7.55 -4.02
C VAL A 151 -15.97 -7.99 -5.34
N PHE A 152 -14.80 -7.42 -5.64
CA PHE A 152 -14.07 -7.64 -6.88
C PHE A 152 -12.69 -8.22 -6.58
N TYR A 153 -12.30 -9.20 -7.38
CA TYR A 153 -10.98 -9.82 -7.36
C TYR A 153 -10.35 -9.67 -8.75
N THR A 154 -9.04 -9.52 -8.80
CA THR A 154 -8.31 -9.53 -10.08
C THR A 154 -8.52 -10.86 -10.79
N GLY A 155 -8.92 -10.81 -12.06
CA GLY A 155 -9.16 -11.98 -12.89
C GLY A 155 -10.46 -12.76 -12.60
N ASN A 156 -11.29 -12.32 -11.65
CA ASN A 156 -12.57 -12.98 -11.37
C ASN A 156 -13.72 -12.32 -12.15
N GLN A 157 -14.43 -13.12 -12.96
CA GLN A 157 -15.51 -12.68 -13.85
C GLN A 157 -16.91 -13.09 -13.36
N THR A 158 -17.07 -13.47 -12.09
CA THR A 158 -18.35 -14.01 -11.57
C THR A 158 -19.44 -12.96 -11.34
N HIS A 159 -19.17 -11.67 -11.58
CA HIS A 159 -20.17 -10.62 -11.41
C HIS A 159 -21.22 -10.65 -12.52
N THR A 160 -22.50 -10.46 -12.19
CA THR A 160 -23.60 -10.52 -13.17
C THR A 160 -23.49 -9.47 -14.27
N GLN A 161 -22.91 -8.31 -13.96
CA GLN A 161 -22.62 -7.21 -14.90
C GLN A 161 -21.16 -7.18 -15.37
N CYS A 162 -20.49 -8.33 -15.43
CA CYS A 162 -19.07 -8.39 -15.78
C CYS A 162 -18.77 -7.68 -17.11
N ASN A 163 -19.56 -7.93 -18.15
CA ASN A 163 -19.33 -7.37 -19.48
C ASN A 163 -19.38 -5.83 -19.47
N GLU A 164 -20.37 -5.25 -18.77
CA GLU A 164 -20.55 -3.80 -18.64
C GLU A 164 -19.40 -3.18 -17.86
N ILE A 165 -18.95 -3.83 -16.78
CA ILE A 165 -17.82 -3.36 -15.97
C ILE A 165 -16.54 -3.32 -16.81
N TYR A 166 -16.23 -4.40 -17.55
CA TYR A 166 -15.02 -4.44 -18.38
C TYR A 166 -15.09 -3.47 -19.57
N LYS A 167 -16.29 -3.24 -20.12
CA LYS A 167 -16.50 -2.22 -21.14
C LYS A 167 -16.21 -0.82 -20.59
N GLU A 168 -16.81 -0.45 -19.45
CA GLU A 168 -16.55 0.84 -18.80
C GLU A 168 -15.07 0.99 -18.41
N LEU A 169 -14.46 -0.07 -17.89
CA LEU A 169 -13.05 -0.09 -17.54
C LEU A 169 -12.15 0.21 -18.75
N LYS A 170 -12.44 -0.40 -19.90
CA LYS A 170 -11.71 -0.13 -21.15
C LYS A 170 -11.86 1.34 -21.56
N GLU A 171 -13.07 1.87 -21.55
CA GLU A 171 -13.35 3.27 -21.91
C GLU A 171 -12.67 4.26 -20.95
N LEU A 172 -12.70 4.00 -19.64
CA LEU A 172 -12.02 4.82 -18.63
C LEU A 172 -10.51 4.86 -18.88
N CYS A 173 -9.94 3.71 -19.24
CA CYS A 173 -8.51 3.61 -19.44
C CYS A 173 -8.02 4.31 -20.70
N GLU A 174 -8.81 4.28 -21.78
CA GLU A 174 -8.57 5.12 -22.94
C GLU A 174 -8.63 6.62 -22.57
N LYS A 175 -9.62 7.04 -21.77
CA LYS A 175 -9.79 8.43 -21.32
C LYS A 175 -8.65 8.93 -20.42
N ILE A 176 -8.20 8.15 -19.44
CA ILE A 176 -7.08 8.58 -18.57
C ILE A 176 -5.76 8.61 -19.33
N LYS A 177 -5.52 7.69 -20.28
CA LYS A 177 -4.33 7.72 -21.15
C LYS A 177 -4.31 8.97 -22.01
N ALA A 178 -5.45 9.32 -22.62
CA ALA A 178 -5.58 10.57 -23.39
C ALA A 178 -5.31 11.83 -22.54
N LYS A 179 -5.52 11.75 -21.22
CA LYS A 179 -5.22 12.81 -20.25
C LYS A 179 -3.76 12.82 -19.76
N GLY A 180 -2.96 11.85 -20.18
CA GLY A 180 -1.54 11.76 -19.83
C GLY A 180 -1.20 10.77 -18.73
N TYR A 181 -2.12 9.90 -18.30
CA TYR A 181 -1.77 8.77 -17.45
C TYR A 181 -0.86 7.79 -18.23
N VAL A 182 0.28 7.45 -17.63
CA VAL A 182 1.22 6.45 -18.13
C VAL A 182 1.26 5.29 -17.14
N PRO A 183 0.96 4.05 -17.56
CA PRO A 183 1.06 2.88 -16.69
C PRO A 183 2.47 2.69 -16.14
N ASP A 184 2.58 2.45 -14.82
CA ASP A 184 3.86 2.11 -14.19
C ASP A 184 4.01 0.60 -14.03
N PHE A 185 4.69 -0.02 -15.00
CA PHE A 185 4.98 -1.45 -15.03
C PHE A 185 5.91 -1.91 -13.89
N GLY A 186 6.54 -1.00 -13.14
CA GLY A 186 7.27 -1.32 -11.92
C GLY A 186 6.40 -1.97 -10.84
N PHE A 187 5.07 -1.80 -10.91
CA PHE A 187 4.12 -2.44 -10.02
C PHE A 187 3.66 -3.84 -10.48
N VAL A 188 4.10 -4.32 -11.65
CA VAL A 188 3.82 -5.68 -12.15
C VAL A 188 5.01 -6.57 -11.86
N LEU A 189 4.78 -7.61 -11.06
CA LEU A 189 5.83 -8.51 -10.55
C LEU A 189 5.99 -9.77 -11.42
N GLN A 190 5.10 -9.96 -12.37
CA GLN A 190 5.13 -11.02 -13.37
C GLN A 190 6.09 -10.59 -14.48
N ASP A 191 6.92 -11.54 -14.90
CA ASP A 191 7.78 -11.35 -16.07
C ASP A 191 6.99 -11.77 -17.31
N VAL A 192 6.24 -10.80 -17.82
CA VAL A 192 5.37 -10.93 -18.99
C VAL A 192 5.59 -9.73 -19.90
N GLU A 193 5.18 -9.86 -21.16
CA GLU A 193 5.23 -8.77 -22.15
C GLU A 193 4.44 -7.54 -21.68
N ASP A 194 4.79 -6.36 -22.20
CA ASP A 194 4.25 -5.08 -21.70
C ASP A 194 2.74 -4.95 -21.92
N ASP A 195 2.19 -5.57 -22.96
CA ASP A 195 0.75 -5.68 -23.21
C ASP A 195 0.04 -6.49 -22.11
N GLU A 196 0.62 -7.59 -21.68
CA GLU A 196 0.11 -8.39 -20.56
C GLU A 196 0.30 -7.68 -19.22
N LYS A 197 1.41 -6.96 -19.01
CA LYS A 197 1.61 -6.12 -17.81
C LYS A 197 0.53 -5.05 -17.71
N GLU A 198 0.23 -4.41 -18.83
CA GLU A 198 -0.86 -3.45 -18.91
C GLU A 198 -2.20 -4.10 -18.54
N HIS A 199 -2.53 -5.24 -19.15
CA HIS A 199 -3.76 -5.97 -18.83
C HIS A 199 -3.87 -6.34 -17.33
N ILE A 200 -2.75 -6.70 -16.68
CA ILE A 200 -2.69 -6.95 -15.23
C ILE A 200 -3.05 -5.69 -14.44
N LEU A 201 -2.41 -4.54 -14.71
CA LEU A 201 -2.69 -3.29 -14.00
C LEU A 201 -4.14 -2.86 -14.16
N MET A 202 -4.67 -3.05 -15.35
CA MET A 202 -6.05 -2.72 -15.72
C MET A 202 -7.06 -3.54 -14.93
N SER A 203 -6.76 -4.82 -14.68
CA SER A 203 -7.63 -5.75 -13.97
C SER A 203 -7.47 -5.72 -12.44
N HIS A 204 -6.76 -4.73 -11.89
CA HIS A 204 -6.73 -4.50 -10.45
C HIS A 204 -8.13 -4.25 -9.90
N SER A 205 -8.41 -4.87 -8.73
CA SER A 205 -9.76 -4.89 -8.16
C SER A 205 -10.30 -3.50 -7.82
N GLU A 206 -9.44 -2.53 -7.52
CA GLU A 206 -9.80 -1.12 -7.29
C GLU A 206 -10.49 -0.53 -8.52
N ARG A 207 -9.93 -0.79 -9.71
CA ARG A 207 -10.44 -0.26 -10.98
C ARG A 207 -11.77 -0.91 -11.36
N LEU A 208 -11.90 -2.22 -11.11
CA LEU A 208 -13.17 -2.94 -11.29
C LEU A 208 -14.27 -2.38 -10.39
N ALA A 209 -13.97 -2.13 -9.11
CA ALA A 209 -14.92 -1.55 -8.17
C ALA A 209 -15.34 -0.13 -8.56
N ILE A 210 -14.40 0.69 -9.06
CA ILE A 210 -14.68 2.04 -9.56
C ILE A 210 -15.52 2.01 -10.83
N ALA A 211 -15.19 1.16 -11.81
CA ALA A 211 -15.97 0.99 -13.02
C ALA A 211 -17.41 0.55 -12.70
N TYR A 212 -17.57 -0.42 -11.78
CA TYR A 212 -18.89 -0.81 -11.28
C TYR A 212 -19.63 0.35 -10.59
N GLY A 213 -18.93 1.13 -9.78
CA GLY A 213 -19.48 2.32 -9.14
C GLY A 213 -19.97 3.36 -10.14
N ILE A 214 -19.23 3.57 -11.23
CA ILE A 214 -19.58 4.53 -12.27
C ILE A 214 -20.85 4.12 -13.03
N ILE A 215 -20.96 2.85 -13.41
CA ILE A 215 -22.16 2.36 -14.15
C ILE A 215 -23.38 2.21 -13.25
N SER A 216 -23.19 2.01 -11.94
CA SER A 216 -24.28 1.70 -11.01
C SER A 216 -24.75 2.89 -10.17
N THR A 217 -24.16 4.08 -10.33
CA THR A 217 -24.53 5.26 -9.52
C THR A 217 -24.72 6.52 -10.36
N PRO A 218 -25.55 7.49 -9.92
CA PRO A 218 -25.77 8.74 -10.64
C PRO A 218 -24.48 9.49 -10.97
N HIS A 219 -24.48 10.21 -12.09
CA HIS A 219 -23.34 11.01 -12.52
C HIS A 219 -22.86 11.97 -11.41
N LYS A 220 -21.53 12.10 -11.24
CA LYS A 220 -20.86 12.91 -10.21
C LYS A 220 -21.13 12.52 -8.74
N SER A 221 -21.84 11.42 -8.45
CA SER A 221 -21.95 10.95 -7.06
C SER A 221 -20.59 10.44 -6.54
N SER A 222 -20.36 10.56 -5.23
CA SER A 222 -19.14 10.06 -4.62
C SER A 222 -19.10 8.52 -4.61
N LEU A 223 -17.92 7.95 -4.80
CA LEU A 223 -17.68 6.51 -4.72
C LEU A 223 -16.88 6.19 -3.46
N ARG A 224 -17.24 5.11 -2.75
CA ARG A 224 -16.54 4.66 -1.55
C ARG A 224 -16.06 3.23 -1.74
N ILE A 225 -14.76 3.07 -1.89
CA ILE A 225 -14.10 1.79 -2.15
C ILE A 225 -13.34 1.37 -0.91
N PHE A 226 -13.43 0.09 -0.57
CA PHE A 226 -12.57 -0.55 0.41
C PHE A 226 -11.59 -1.46 -0.33
N LYS A 227 -10.32 -1.45 0.07
CA LYS A 227 -9.26 -2.36 -0.38
C LYS A 227 -8.66 -3.06 0.84
N ASN A 228 -8.49 -4.38 0.75
CA ASN A 228 -7.90 -5.16 1.85
C ASN A 228 -6.36 -5.04 1.94
N LEU A 229 -5.70 -4.65 0.86
CA LEU A 229 -4.27 -4.40 0.78
C LEU A 229 -4.01 -2.88 0.60
N ARG A 230 -2.75 -2.46 0.63
CA ARG A 230 -2.36 -1.11 0.22
C ARG A 230 -2.61 -0.92 -1.27
N VAL A 231 -3.12 0.24 -1.67
CA VAL A 231 -3.30 0.58 -3.10
C VAL A 231 -1.92 0.69 -3.74
N CYS A 232 -1.72 0.10 -4.93
CA CYS A 232 -0.46 0.25 -5.65
C CYS A 232 -0.32 1.67 -6.24
N GLY A 233 0.92 2.13 -6.46
CA GLY A 233 1.17 3.49 -6.95
C GLY A 233 0.58 3.77 -8.34
N ASP A 234 0.54 2.74 -9.19
CA ASP A 234 -0.11 2.81 -10.49
C ASP A 234 -1.64 3.03 -10.37
N CYS A 235 -2.33 2.26 -9.53
CA CYS A 235 -3.76 2.47 -9.27
C CYS A 235 -4.00 3.81 -8.61
N HIS A 236 -3.16 4.24 -7.67
CA HIS A 236 -3.26 5.56 -7.06
C HIS A 236 -3.23 6.68 -8.13
N SER A 237 -2.29 6.59 -9.07
CA SER A 237 -2.16 7.54 -10.18
C SER A 237 -3.35 7.48 -11.14
N ALA A 238 -3.82 6.28 -11.49
CA ALA A 238 -4.99 6.11 -12.33
C ALA A 238 -6.26 6.69 -11.68
N ILE A 239 -6.47 6.47 -10.37
CA ILE A 239 -7.67 6.94 -9.66
C ILE A 239 -7.68 8.47 -9.58
N LYS A 240 -6.52 9.13 -9.44
CA LYS A 240 -6.41 10.60 -9.60
C LYS A 240 -6.95 11.04 -10.96
N CYS A 241 -6.50 10.43 -12.05
CA CYS A 241 -7.00 10.76 -13.38
C CYS A 241 -8.50 10.46 -13.53
N ILE A 242 -8.99 9.35 -12.97
CA ILE A 242 -10.41 8.97 -12.99
C ILE A 242 -11.28 10.00 -12.26
N SER A 243 -10.86 10.46 -11.07
CA SER A 243 -11.63 11.45 -10.30
C SER A 243 -11.82 12.76 -11.07
N ASP A 244 -10.78 13.18 -11.78
CA ASP A 244 -10.78 14.37 -12.62
C ASP A 244 -11.69 14.21 -13.86
N ILE A 245 -11.52 13.14 -14.65
CA ILE A 245 -12.34 12.96 -15.87
C ILE A 245 -13.82 12.72 -15.57
N THR A 246 -14.14 12.09 -14.44
CA THR A 246 -15.53 11.79 -14.07
C THR A 246 -16.17 12.89 -13.24
N GLY A 247 -15.37 13.83 -12.70
CA GLY A 247 -15.81 14.83 -11.73
C GLY A 247 -16.38 14.20 -10.45
N ARG A 248 -15.94 12.99 -10.09
CA ARG A 248 -16.38 12.27 -8.89
C ARG A 248 -15.33 12.38 -7.79
N GLU A 249 -15.78 12.60 -6.57
CA GLU A 249 -14.97 12.30 -5.39
C GLU A 249 -14.92 10.77 -5.21
N ILE A 250 -13.71 10.21 -5.18
CA ILE A 250 -13.50 8.78 -4.94
C ILE A 250 -12.76 8.64 -3.64
N VAL A 251 -13.37 7.98 -2.65
CA VAL A 251 -12.74 7.68 -1.38
C VAL A 251 -12.33 6.22 -1.39
N VAL A 252 -11.03 5.95 -1.24
CA VAL A 252 -10.50 4.58 -1.14
C VAL A 252 -9.91 4.39 0.24
N ARG A 253 -10.50 3.49 1.04
CA ARG A 253 -9.91 3.01 2.29
C ARG A 253 -9.08 1.77 1.98
N ASP A 254 -7.77 1.86 2.18
CA ASP A 254 -6.86 0.73 2.00
C ASP A 254 -6.46 0.11 3.35
N SER A 255 -5.49 -0.80 3.37
CA SER A 255 -5.05 -1.42 4.63
C SER A 255 -4.46 -0.42 5.64
N ASN A 256 -4.04 0.76 5.18
CA ASN A 256 -3.24 1.71 5.96
C ASN A 256 -4.00 3.02 6.23
N ARG A 257 -4.76 3.55 5.26
CA ARG A 257 -5.37 4.89 5.35
C ARG A 257 -6.57 5.09 4.42
N PHE A 258 -7.14 6.29 4.51
CA PHE A 258 -8.09 6.81 3.54
C PHE A 258 -7.38 7.70 2.52
N HIS A 259 -7.68 7.47 1.26
CA HIS A 259 -7.29 8.30 0.14
C HIS A 259 -8.54 9.00 -0.39
N HIS A 260 -8.55 10.34 -0.37
CA HIS A 260 -9.61 11.14 -0.97
C HIS A 260 -9.11 11.68 -2.30
N PHE A 261 -9.63 11.11 -3.38
CA PHE A 261 -9.30 11.53 -4.74
C PHE A 261 -10.34 12.51 -5.23
N LYS A 262 -9.88 13.71 -5.61
CA LYS A 262 -10.75 14.78 -6.11
C LYS A 262 -9.96 15.69 -7.05
N ASP A 263 -10.56 16.05 -8.18
CA ASP A 263 -10.00 17.00 -9.16
C ASP A 263 -8.55 16.69 -9.55
N GLY A 264 -8.23 15.40 -9.77
CA GLY A 264 -6.88 14.98 -10.19
C GLY A 264 -5.86 14.86 -9.06
N SER A 265 -6.25 15.13 -7.82
CA SER A 265 -5.38 15.11 -6.64
C SER A 265 -5.81 14.04 -5.64
N CYS A 266 -4.91 13.66 -4.73
CA CYS A 266 -5.20 12.81 -3.58
C CYS A 266 -4.81 13.50 -2.28
N SER A 267 -5.61 13.33 -1.22
CA SER A 267 -5.33 13.85 0.13
C SER A 267 -4.02 13.37 0.75
N CYS A 268 -3.38 12.33 0.22
CA CYS A 268 -2.07 11.86 0.71
C CYS A 268 -0.87 12.68 0.20
N GLY A 269 -1.09 13.63 -0.73
CA GLY A 269 -0.01 14.45 -1.28
C GLY A 269 1.05 13.67 -2.06
N ASP A 270 0.67 12.52 -2.64
CA ASP A 270 1.58 11.56 -3.28
C ASP A 270 2.66 11.00 -2.33
N TYR A 271 2.38 11.03 -1.03
CA TYR A 271 3.14 10.35 0.00
C TYR A 271 2.35 9.13 0.51
N TRP A 272 2.22 8.12 -0.36
CA TRP A 272 1.41 6.89 -0.16
C TRP A 272 2.25 5.72 0.32
#